data_AF-A0ABD7MXU3-F1
#
_entry.id   AF-A0ABD7MXU3-F1
#
_cell.length_a   1.000
_cell.length_b   1.000
_cell.length_c   1.000
_cell.angle_alpha   90.00
_cell.angle_beta   90.00
_cell.angle_gamma   90.00
#
_symmetry.space_group_name_H-M   'P 1'
#
loop_
_entity.id
_entity.type
_entity.pdbx_description
1 polymer ?
#
loop_
_entity_poly.entity_id
_entity_poly.type
_entity_poly.pdbx_seq_one_letter_code
_entity_poly.pdbx_strand_id
1 'polypeptide(L)'
;MKKILEKCTRDDFNYISNTLDSYLSFTNDKRRKELLEAYEENPLLHSELVALVDSQIKYFGSSDFAYAKRSLINGDGSISAEEIIEDVCKKLKVNIKIGGSIESTLEKLVMAVVEKELLSKSPEDLSKAFKDMGVGEIDSDDILSHLKKNGKVAILPIIFQILGPKTALGIVETIIVSIIANIIGREAAKQLVKELLKRNPWINSLGPFLWVASGLWIVFDLQGPAYRKTVPLCLYLGIVALRDGEEVI
;
A
#
# COMPACT_ATOMS: atom_id res chain seq x y z
N MET A 1 2.91 2.36 13.45
CA MET A 1 2.04 1.48 12.64
C MET A 1 1.08 0.64 13.49
N LYS A 2 1.37 0.38 14.78
CA LYS A 2 0.56 -0.44 15.71
C LYS A 2 -0.97 -0.41 15.52
N LYS A 3 -1.63 0.76 15.57
CA LYS A 3 -3.09 0.86 15.42
C LYS A 3 -3.63 0.23 14.11
N ILE A 4 -2.87 0.31 13.02
CA ILE A 4 -3.25 -0.30 11.74
C ILE A 4 -2.97 -1.80 11.79
N LEU A 5 -1.87 -2.20 12.44
CA LEU A 5 -1.52 -3.62 12.63
C LEU A 5 -2.55 -4.37 13.50
N GLU A 6 -3.23 -3.69 14.42
CA GLU A 6 -4.33 -4.27 15.20
C GLU A 6 -5.54 -4.67 14.34
N LYS A 7 -5.66 -4.10 13.13
CA LYS A 7 -6.71 -4.41 12.14
C LYS A 7 -6.33 -5.55 11.20
N CYS A 8 -5.07 -6.01 11.27
CA CYS A 8 -4.58 -7.03 10.36
C CYS A 8 -5.22 -8.39 10.67
N THR A 9 -5.74 -9.01 9.62
CA THR A 9 -6.10 -10.43 9.59
C THR A 9 -4.85 -11.30 9.52
N ARG A 10 -5.02 -12.61 9.63
CA ARG A 10 -3.92 -13.57 9.48
C ARG A 10 -3.25 -13.48 8.11
N ASP A 11 -4.02 -13.27 7.06
CA ASP A 11 -3.48 -13.13 5.70
C ASP A 11 -2.67 -11.83 5.54
N ASP A 12 -3.07 -10.75 6.22
CA ASP A 12 -2.28 -9.52 6.28
C ASP A 12 -0.94 -9.76 6.98
N PHE A 13 -0.97 -10.41 8.15
CA PHE A 13 0.25 -10.74 8.87
C PHE A 13 1.15 -11.71 8.11
N ASN A 14 0.59 -12.67 7.35
CA ASN A 14 1.36 -13.55 6.49
C ASN A 14 2.15 -12.75 5.44
N TYR A 15 1.48 -11.85 4.71
CA TYR A 15 2.13 -10.99 3.74
C TYR A 15 3.19 -10.08 4.38
N ILE A 16 2.86 -9.43 5.49
CA ILE A 16 3.79 -8.54 6.21
C ILE A 16 5.01 -9.33 6.70
N SER A 17 4.80 -10.50 7.30
CA SER A 17 5.86 -11.39 7.79
C SER A 17 6.79 -11.83 6.66
N ASN A 18 6.23 -12.26 5.52
CA ASN A 18 7.01 -12.65 4.34
C ASN A 18 7.81 -11.47 3.75
N THR A 19 7.27 -10.25 3.79
CA THR A 19 7.98 -9.05 3.32
C THR A 19 9.12 -8.67 4.28
N LEU A 20 8.92 -8.88 5.58
CA LEU A 20 9.92 -8.62 6.62
C LEU A 20 11.04 -9.68 6.64
N ASP A 21 10.80 -10.91 6.19
CA ASP A 21 11.80 -11.98 6.13
C ASP A 21 13.11 -11.48 5.50
N SER A 22 14.21 -11.69 6.21
CA SER A 22 15.55 -11.32 5.74
C SER A 22 16.61 -12.17 6.42
N TYR A 23 17.47 -12.80 5.61
CA TYR A 23 18.57 -13.62 6.11
C TYR A 23 19.69 -12.79 6.77
N LEU A 24 19.71 -11.47 6.57
CA LEU A 24 20.80 -10.58 6.99
C LEU A 24 20.39 -9.53 8.02
N SER A 25 19.16 -9.56 8.53
CA SER A 25 18.68 -8.58 9.51
C SER A 25 18.88 -9.07 10.94
N PHE A 26 19.07 -8.13 11.88
CA PHE A 26 19.14 -8.41 13.31
C PHE A 26 17.76 -8.51 13.98
N THR A 27 16.74 -8.90 13.21
CA THR A 27 15.34 -8.99 13.66
C THR A 27 15.00 -10.38 14.19
N ASN A 28 14.08 -10.46 15.15
CA ASN A 28 13.64 -11.75 15.70
C ASN A 28 12.58 -12.43 14.82
N ASP A 29 12.99 -12.90 13.65
CA ASP A 29 12.11 -13.51 12.65
C ASP A 29 11.50 -14.84 13.15
N LYS A 30 12.26 -15.60 13.94
CA LYS A 30 11.78 -16.82 14.58
C LYS A 30 10.59 -16.54 15.50
N ARG A 31 10.73 -15.57 16.42
CA ARG A 31 9.65 -15.20 17.34
C ARG A 31 8.43 -14.66 16.60
N ARG A 32 8.64 -13.86 15.54
CA ARG A 32 7.53 -13.39 14.68
C ARG A 32 6.72 -14.57 14.13
N LYS A 33 7.40 -15.60 13.61
CA LYS A 33 6.74 -16.79 13.04
C LYS A 33 6.01 -17.61 14.09
N GLU A 34 6.60 -17.83 15.26
CA GLU A 34 5.94 -18.50 16.40
C GLU A 34 4.67 -17.75 16.85
N LEU A 35 4.75 -16.42 16.97
CA LEU A 35 3.60 -15.60 17.33
C LEU A 35 2.50 -15.67 16.27
N LEU A 36 2.86 -15.57 14.99
CA LEU A 36 1.92 -15.66 13.87
C LEU A 36 1.15 -16.99 13.83
N GLU A 37 1.75 -18.08 14.31
CA GLU A 37 1.08 -19.38 14.40
C GLU A 37 0.09 -19.48 15.58
N ALA A 38 0.27 -18.67 16.63
CA ALA A 38 -0.43 -18.84 17.90
C ALA A 38 -1.32 -17.65 18.34
N TYR A 39 -1.28 -16.51 17.63
CA TYR A 39 -1.88 -15.27 18.13
C TYR A 39 -3.43 -15.22 18.09
N GLU A 40 -4.09 -15.96 17.19
CA GLU A 40 -5.51 -15.75 16.87
C GLU A 40 -6.44 -15.95 18.08
N GLU A 41 -6.09 -16.86 18.98
CA GLU A 41 -6.89 -17.18 20.17
C GLU A 41 -6.36 -16.50 21.44
N ASN A 42 -5.30 -15.68 21.33
CA ASN A 42 -4.63 -15.11 22.49
C ASN A 42 -4.34 -13.61 22.32
N PRO A 43 -5.12 -12.73 22.98
CA PRO A 43 -4.94 -11.29 22.91
C PRO A 43 -3.55 -10.80 23.32
N LEU A 44 -2.88 -11.48 24.25
CA LEU A 44 -1.52 -11.12 24.67
C LEU A 44 -0.51 -11.43 23.56
N LEU A 45 -0.63 -12.60 22.92
CA LEU A 45 0.21 -12.95 21.78
C LEU A 45 -0.07 -12.06 20.57
N HIS A 46 -1.32 -11.64 20.35
CA HIS A 46 -1.66 -10.66 19.32
C HIS A 46 -0.98 -9.31 19.57
N SER A 47 -1.05 -8.79 20.81
CA SER A 47 -0.39 -7.54 21.18
C SER A 47 1.14 -7.64 21.03
N GLU A 48 1.73 -8.77 21.41
CA GLU A 48 3.15 -9.04 21.21
C GLU A 48 3.53 -9.10 19.73
N LEU A 49 2.73 -9.77 18.89
CA LEU A 49 2.93 -9.83 17.44
C LEU A 49 2.89 -8.44 16.82
N VAL A 50 1.87 -7.64 17.15
CA VAL A 50 1.73 -6.25 16.70
C VAL A 50 2.94 -5.41 17.09
N ALA A 51 3.41 -5.53 18.34
CA ALA A 51 4.57 -4.78 18.82
C ALA A 51 5.86 -5.19 18.10
N LEU A 52 6.06 -6.50 17.89
CA LEU A 52 7.24 -7.04 17.21
C LEU A 52 7.25 -6.64 15.73
N VAL A 53 6.12 -6.75 15.04
CA VAL A 53 5.99 -6.35 13.64
C VAL A 53 6.21 -4.84 13.47
N ASP A 54 5.63 -3.99 14.32
CA ASP A 54 5.88 -2.53 14.30
C ASP A 54 7.37 -2.22 14.48
N SER A 55 8.05 -2.89 15.40
CA SER A 55 9.49 -2.74 15.63
C SER A 55 10.32 -3.13 14.41
N GLN A 56 9.98 -4.24 13.76
CA GLN A 56 10.71 -4.72 12.58
C GLN A 56 10.48 -3.83 11.35
N ILE A 57 9.27 -3.30 11.15
CA ILE A 57 9.00 -2.29 10.12
C ILE A 57 9.89 -1.07 10.35
N LYS A 58 10.01 -0.59 11.60
CA LYS A 58 10.90 0.52 11.95
C LYS A 58 12.36 0.19 11.69
N TYR A 59 12.81 -1.02 12.04
CA TYR A 59 14.17 -1.46 11.77
C TYR A 59 14.51 -1.36 10.28
N PHE A 60 13.65 -1.88 9.38
CA PHE A 60 13.89 -1.78 7.94
C PHE A 60 13.70 -0.36 7.37
N GLY A 61 12.99 0.51 8.07
CA GLY A 61 12.87 1.94 7.75
C GLY A 61 14.12 2.74 8.08
N SER A 62 14.89 2.32 9.08
CA SER A 62 16.17 2.94 9.42
C SER A 62 17.32 2.39 8.55
N SER A 63 18.29 3.22 8.18
CA SER A 63 19.60 2.69 7.79
C SER A 63 20.32 2.16 9.02
N ASP A 64 21.16 1.12 8.90
CA ASP A 64 21.89 0.55 10.05
C ASP A 64 22.70 1.62 10.80
N PHE A 65 23.28 2.58 10.06
CA PHE A 65 24.00 3.72 10.63
C PHE A 65 23.09 4.71 11.37
N ALA A 66 21.92 5.01 10.82
CA ALA A 66 20.95 5.89 11.49
C ALA A 66 20.28 5.21 12.69
N TYR A 67 20.07 3.89 12.63
CA TYR A 67 19.61 3.07 13.74
C TYR A 67 20.60 3.10 14.90
N ALA A 68 21.88 2.81 14.62
CA ALA A 68 22.96 2.87 15.62
C ALA A 68 23.09 4.28 16.21
N LYS A 69 23.12 5.33 15.38
CA LYS A 69 23.21 6.72 15.86
C LYS A 69 22.01 7.12 16.72
N ARG A 70 20.78 6.75 16.33
CA ARG A 70 19.57 7.05 17.10
C ARG A 70 19.49 6.22 18.38
N SER A 71 20.03 5.01 18.40
CA SER A 71 20.03 4.14 19.58
C SER A 71 20.93 4.71 20.66
N LEU A 72 22.03 5.33 20.26
CA LEU A 72 22.92 6.08 21.15
C LEU A 72 22.31 7.38 21.70
N ILE A 73 21.32 7.98 21.03
CA ILE A 73 20.73 9.27 21.42
C ILE A 73 19.40 9.09 22.18
N ASN A 74 18.51 8.23 21.69
CA ASN A 74 17.14 8.04 22.18
C ASN A 74 16.90 6.66 22.84
N GLY A 75 17.92 5.79 22.90
CA GLY A 75 17.86 4.48 23.54
C GLY A 75 17.27 3.35 22.68
N ASP A 76 16.36 3.62 21.74
CA ASP A 76 15.67 2.58 20.96
C ASP A 76 16.09 2.48 19.48
N GLY A 77 16.82 3.49 18.96
CA GLY A 77 17.30 3.53 17.58
C GLY A 77 16.24 3.71 16.51
N SER A 78 14.98 3.81 16.90
CA SER A 78 13.88 3.60 15.99
C SER A 78 13.50 4.88 15.24
N ILE A 79 13.14 4.71 13.97
CA ILE A 79 12.53 5.74 13.13
C ILE A 79 11.02 5.81 13.44
N SER A 80 10.42 7.00 13.44
CA SER A 80 8.98 7.13 13.66
C SER A 80 8.20 6.60 12.45
N ALA A 81 6.93 6.21 12.66
CA ALA A 81 6.11 5.74 11.55
C ALA A 81 5.86 6.87 10.52
N GLU A 82 5.76 8.11 10.99
CA GLU A 82 5.66 9.32 10.19
C GLU A 82 6.88 9.49 9.27
N GLU A 83 8.10 9.35 9.82
CA GLU A 83 9.34 9.51 9.05
C GLU A 83 9.49 8.39 7.99
N ILE A 84 9.07 7.15 8.29
CA ILE A 84 9.03 6.08 7.27
C ILE A 84 8.08 6.46 6.12
N ILE A 85 6.87 6.92 6.44
CA ILE A 85 5.88 7.29 5.42
C ILE A 85 6.38 8.49 4.61
N GLU A 86 6.99 9.48 5.26
CA GLU A 86 7.65 10.61 4.60
C GLU A 86 8.70 10.17 3.58
N ASP A 87 9.57 9.25 3.98
CA ASP A 87 10.63 8.76 3.12
C ASP A 87 10.07 7.94 1.95
N VAL A 88 8.99 7.17 2.18
CA VAL A 88 8.25 6.52 1.10
C VAL A 88 7.61 7.55 0.16
N CYS A 89 6.99 8.62 0.67
CA CYS A 89 6.43 9.69 -0.14
C CYS A 89 7.48 10.39 -1.01
N LYS A 90 8.63 10.76 -0.41
CA LYS A 90 9.77 11.34 -1.13
C LYS A 90 10.28 10.37 -2.20
N LYS A 91 10.39 9.08 -1.86
CA LYS A 91 10.88 8.04 -2.76
C LYS A 91 9.97 7.85 -3.96
N LEU A 92 8.66 7.83 -3.71
CA LEU A 92 7.63 7.72 -4.73
C LEU A 92 7.33 9.06 -5.42
N LYS A 93 7.99 10.16 -5.04
CA LYS A 93 7.73 11.50 -5.56
C LYS A 93 6.23 11.82 -5.57
N VAL A 94 5.55 11.55 -4.45
CA VAL A 94 4.15 11.89 -4.20
C VAL A 94 4.07 12.93 -3.09
N ASN A 95 3.20 13.92 -3.26
CA ASN A 95 3.03 14.99 -2.28
C ASN A 95 1.71 14.79 -1.53
N ILE A 96 1.80 14.52 -0.24
CA ILE A 96 0.65 14.42 0.66
C ILE A 96 0.80 15.42 1.79
N LYS A 97 -0.32 15.95 2.28
CA LYS A 97 -0.33 16.75 3.50
C LYS A 97 -0.13 15.83 4.70
N ILE A 98 1.03 15.93 5.32
CA ILE A 98 1.39 15.18 6.52
C ILE A 98 0.73 15.85 7.72
N GLY A 99 0.05 15.05 8.53
CA GLY A 99 -0.73 15.49 9.68
C GLY A 99 -2.00 14.67 9.85
N GLY A 100 -2.51 14.64 11.08
CA GLY A 100 -3.56 13.72 11.50
C GLY A 100 -2.97 12.41 12.02
N SER A 101 -3.76 11.33 11.98
CA SER A 101 -3.31 10.01 12.39
C SER A 101 -2.38 9.36 11.35
N ILE A 102 -1.56 8.39 11.79
CA ILE A 102 -0.79 7.51 10.90
C ILE A 102 -1.69 6.84 9.86
N GLU A 103 -2.88 6.43 10.28
CA GLU A 103 -3.91 5.82 9.45
C GLU A 103 -4.33 6.73 8.30
N SER A 104 -4.76 7.96 8.60
CA SER A 104 -5.09 8.97 7.58
C SER A 104 -3.91 9.29 6.66
N THR A 105 -2.68 9.24 7.18
CA THR A 105 -1.48 9.51 6.38
C THR A 105 -1.19 8.36 5.41
N LEU A 106 -1.41 7.11 5.81
CA LEU A 106 -1.29 5.93 4.94
C LEU A 106 -2.38 5.88 3.87
N GLU A 107 -3.61 6.24 4.21
CA GLU A 107 -4.71 6.38 3.25
C GLU A 107 -4.36 7.42 2.16
N LYS A 108 -3.91 8.62 2.57
CA LYS A 108 -3.47 9.67 1.64
C LYS A 108 -2.31 9.20 0.76
N LEU A 109 -1.34 8.47 1.31
CA LEU A 109 -0.24 7.89 0.55
C LEU A 109 -0.79 6.98 -0.56
N VAL A 110 -1.67 6.03 -0.23
CA VAL A 110 -2.27 5.12 -1.21
C VAL A 110 -3.03 5.88 -2.27
N MET A 111 -3.91 6.82 -1.88
CA MET A 111 -4.68 7.62 -2.83
C MET A 111 -3.77 8.41 -3.76
N ALA A 112 -2.71 9.05 -3.25
CA ALA A 112 -1.75 9.79 -4.08
C ALA A 112 -0.96 8.90 -5.05
N VAL A 113 -0.63 7.67 -4.64
CA VAL A 113 0.09 6.71 -5.49
C VAL A 113 -0.82 6.17 -6.59
N VAL A 114 -2.07 5.86 -6.28
CA VAL A 114 -3.05 5.44 -7.29
C VAL A 114 -3.36 6.58 -8.25
N GLU A 115 -3.58 7.79 -7.74
CA GLU A 115 -3.79 8.99 -8.56
C GLU A 115 -2.64 9.19 -9.54
N LYS A 116 -1.40 9.06 -9.05
CA LYS A 116 -0.20 9.16 -9.89
C LYS A 116 -0.11 8.05 -10.95
N GLU A 117 -0.46 6.80 -10.62
CA GLU A 117 -0.49 5.72 -11.60
C GLU A 117 -1.53 6.00 -12.69
N LEU A 118 -2.73 6.45 -12.32
CA LEU A 118 -3.81 6.76 -13.26
C LEU A 118 -3.42 7.94 -14.17
N LEU A 119 -2.86 9.01 -13.62
CA LEU A 119 -2.41 10.18 -14.39
C LEU A 119 -1.22 9.89 -15.31
N SER A 120 -0.52 8.76 -15.11
CA SER A 120 0.55 8.33 -16.01
C SER A 120 0.03 7.69 -17.31
N LYS A 121 -1.27 7.41 -17.39
CA LYS A 121 -1.92 6.80 -18.56
C LYS A 121 -2.54 7.86 -19.47
N SER A 122 -2.69 7.53 -20.75
CA SER A 122 -3.42 8.38 -21.68
C SER A 122 -4.92 8.39 -21.34
N PRO A 123 -5.68 9.45 -21.66
CA PRO A 123 -7.13 9.47 -21.50
C PRO A 123 -7.83 8.33 -22.25
N GLU A 124 -7.31 7.92 -23.40
CA GLU A 124 -7.83 6.82 -24.20
C GLU A 124 -7.62 5.47 -23.49
N ASP A 125 -6.45 5.27 -22.89
CA ASP A 125 -6.16 4.09 -22.08
C ASP A 125 -7.09 4.04 -20.85
N LEU A 126 -7.30 5.18 -20.17
CA LEU A 126 -8.23 5.27 -19.03
C LEU A 126 -9.69 5.02 -19.43
N SER A 127 -10.15 5.59 -20.56
CA SER A 127 -11.51 5.34 -21.09
C SER A 127 -11.71 3.86 -21.39
N LYS A 128 -10.73 3.24 -22.05
CA LYS A 128 -10.75 1.80 -22.32
C LYS A 128 -10.76 0.98 -21.04
N ALA A 129 -9.99 1.38 -20.03
CA ALA A 129 -10.00 0.77 -18.70
C ALA A 129 -11.41 0.73 -18.12
N PHE A 130 -12.06 1.90 -18.05
CA PHE A 130 -13.38 2.03 -17.45
C PHE A 130 -14.43 1.25 -18.24
N LYS A 131 -14.35 1.26 -19.58
CA LYS A 131 -15.22 0.45 -20.43
C LYS A 131 -15.05 -1.05 -20.19
N ASP A 132 -13.81 -1.54 -20.13
CA ASP A 132 -13.49 -2.95 -19.85
C ASP A 132 -13.96 -3.38 -18.45
N MET A 133 -14.02 -2.43 -17.51
CA MET A 133 -14.51 -2.63 -16.14
C MET A 133 -16.04 -2.72 -16.03
N GLY A 134 -16.79 -2.61 -17.14
CA GLY A 134 -18.25 -2.61 -17.13
C GLY A 134 -18.87 -1.36 -16.50
N VAL A 135 -18.04 -0.34 -16.27
CA VAL A 135 -18.48 1.03 -16.09
C VAL A 135 -18.98 1.45 -17.47
N GLY A 136 -20.16 2.05 -17.57
CA GLY A 136 -20.73 2.44 -18.87
C GLY A 136 -19.75 3.25 -19.74
N GLU A 137 -20.09 3.51 -21.01
CA GLU A 137 -19.21 4.27 -21.90
C GLU A 137 -18.90 5.66 -21.31
N ILE A 138 -17.74 5.79 -20.67
CA ILE A 138 -17.17 7.08 -20.31
C ILE A 138 -16.39 7.51 -21.54
N ASP A 139 -16.90 8.52 -22.24
CA ASP A 139 -16.24 9.06 -23.40
C ASP A 139 -14.84 9.55 -23.00
N SER A 140 -13.82 9.21 -23.80
CA SER A 140 -12.49 9.79 -23.69
C SER A 140 -12.54 11.32 -23.66
N ASP A 141 -13.49 11.93 -24.37
CA ASP A 141 -13.72 13.38 -24.36
C ASP A 141 -14.29 13.87 -23.03
N ASP A 142 -15.11 13.07 -22.34
CA ASP A 142 -15.56 13.37 -20.98
C ASP A 142 -14.38 13.31 -20.01
N ILE A 143 -13.56 12.25 -20.07
CA ILE A 143 -12.33 12.15 -19.27
C ILE A 143 -11.41 13.33 -19.56
N LEU A 144 -11.16 13.65 -20.84
CA LEU A 144 -10.36 14.80 -21.27
C LEU A 144 -10.96 16.13 -20.80
N SER A 145 -12.27 16.30 -20.84
CA SER A 145 -12.93 17.54 -20.41
C SER A 145 -12.85 17.72 -18.89
N HIS A 146 -13.01 16.63 -18.13
CA HIS A 146 -12.81 16.61 -16.69
C HIS A 146 -11.33 16.82 -16.31
N LEU A 147 -10.40 16.23 -17.07
CA LEU A 147 -8.96 16.47 -16.93
C LEU A 147 -8.58 17.93 -17.26
N LYS A 148 -9.21 18.53 -18.28
CA LYS A 148 -8.92 19.92 -18.68
C LYS A 148 -9.56 20.95 -17.75
N LYS A 149 -10.80 20.74 -17.29
CA LYS A 149 -11.54 21.69 -16.43
C LYS A 149 -10.90 21.89 -15.06
N ASN A 150 -10.29 20.85 -14.49
CA ASN A 150 -9.84 20.89 -13.10
C ASN A 150 -8.42 21.44 -12.90
N GLY A 151 -7.63 21.66 -13.97
CA GLY A 151 -6.31 22.34 -13.95
C GLY A 151 -5.20 21.68 -13.11
N LYS A 152 -5.55 20.76 -12.21
CA LYS A 152 -4.78 19.86 -11.36
C LYS A 152 -5.70 18.67 -11.09
N VAL A 153 -5.64 17.65 -11.92
CA VAL A 153 -6.73 16.66 -11.98
C VAL A 153 -6.54 15.61 -10.90
N ALA A 154 -7.60 15.40 -10.11
CA ALA A 154 -7.78 14.18 -9.35
C ALA A 154 -8.79 13.31 -10.14
N ILE A 155 -8.33 12.16 -10.65
CA ILE A 155 -9.11 11.13 -11.35
C ILE A 155 -9.92 10.33 -10.33
N LEU A 156 -9.37 10.09 -9.13
CA LEU A 156 -10.02 9.27 -8.12
C LEU A 156 -11.43 9.76 -7.75
N PRO A 157 -11.69 11.05 -7.45
CA PRO A 157 -13.05 11.52 -7.17
C PRO A 157 -14.08 11.16 -8.26
N ILE A 158 -13.68 11.18 -9.53
CA ILE A 158 -14.54 10.80 -10.66
C ILE A 158 -14.84 9.30 -10.61
N ILE A 159 -13.81 8.47 -10.35
CA ILE A 159 -13.99 7.03 -10.17
C ILE A 159 -14.94 6.74 -9.00
N PHE A 160 -14.77 7.41 -7.87
CA PHE A 160 -15.65 7.26 -6.71
C PHE A 160 -17.10 7.69 -7.01
N GLN A 161 -17.28 8.80 -7.74
CA GLN A 161 -18.60 9.29 -8.14
C GLN A 161 -19.33 8.31 -9.08
N ILE A 162 -18.63 7.72 -10.04
CA ILE A 162 -19.25 6.86 -11.07
C ILE A 162 -19.46 5.44 -10.55
N LEU A 163 -18.50 4.90 -9.79
CA LEU A 163 -18.50 3.48 -9.39
C LEU A 163 -19.02 3.21 -7.99
N GLY A 164 -19.16 4.28 -7.20
CA GLY A 164 -19.41 4.22 -5.78
C GLY A 164 -18.17 3.81 -4.98
N PRO A 165 -18.16 4.09 -3.66
CA PRO A 165 -16.99 3.89 -2.80
C PRO A 165 -16.45 2.46 -2.79
N LYS A 166 -17.33 1.45 -2.71
CA LYS A 166 -16.92 0.04 -2.61
C LYS A 166 -16.13 -0.42 -3.84
N THR A 167 -16.64 -0.13 -5.03
CA THR A 167 -16.01 -0.52 -6.29
C THR A 167 -14.71 0.26 -6.50
N ALA A 168 -14.75 1.58 -6.25
CA ALA A 168 -13.57 2.44 -6.36
C ALA A 168 -12.44 2.00 -5.42
N LEU A 169 -12.75 1.64 -4.17
CA LEU A 169 -11.76 1.12 -3.22
C LEU A 169 -11.18 -0.23 -3.67
N GLY A 170 -11.98 -1.12 -4.27
CA GLY A 170 -11.46 -2.36 -4.85
C GLY A 170 -10.51 -2.13 -6.03
N ILE A 171 -10.73 -1.08 -6.82
CA ILE A 171 -9.81 -0.67 -7.90
C ILE A 171 -8.51 -0.09 -7.32
N VAL A 172 -8.62 0.81 -6.34
CA VAL A 172 -7.48 1.36 -5.58
C VAL A 172 -6.63 0.22 -5.04
N GLU A 173 -7.27 -0.75 -4.40
CA GLU A 173 -6.61 -1.93 -3.87
C GLU A 173 -5.91 -2.74 -4.96
N THR A 174 -6.58 -3.01 -6.08
CA THR A 174 -6.01 -3.77 -7.22
C THR A 174 -4.78 -3.09 -7.80
N ILE A 175 -4.81 -1.77 -7.96
CA ILE A 175 -3.68 -0.99 -8.48
C ILE A 175 -2.50 -1.08 -7.52
N ILE A 176 -2.73 -0.88 -6.22
CA ILE A 176 -1.66 -0.99 -5.21
C ILE A 176 -1.10 -2.41 -5.13
N VAL A 177 -1.95 -3.43 -5.14
CA VAL A 177 -1.54 -4.84 -5.16
C VAL A 177 -0.66 -5.13 -6.38
N SER A 178 -1.03 -4.62 -7.55
CA SER A 178 -0.25 -4.78 -8.79
C SER A 178 1.10 -4.07 -8.71
N ILE A 179 1.13 -2.86 -8.16
CA ILE A 179 2.37 -2.12 -7.90
C ILE A 179 3.27 -2.90 -6.93
N ILE A 180 2.73 -3.39 -5.82
CA ILE A 180 3.47 -4.21 -4.83
C ILE A 180 4.02 -5.47 -5.51
N ALA A 181 3.21 -6.16 -6.30
CA ALA A 181 3.60 -7.38 -7.00
C ALA A 181 4.81 -7.17 -7.92
N ASN A 182 4.88 -6.01 -8.58
CA ASN A 182 6.03 -5.64 -9.41
C ASN A 182 7.30 -5.36 -8.60
N ILE A 183 7.17 -4.99 -7.32
CA ILE A 183 8.31 -4.76 -6.42
C ILE A 183 8.84 -6.07 -5.84
N ILE A 184 7.95 -6.93 -5.36
CA ILE A 184 8.33 -8.17 -4.63
C ILE A 184 8.52 -9.38 -5.56
N GLY A 185 8.09 -9.26 -6.82
CA GLY A 185 8.16 -10.32 -7.82
C GLY A 185 6.98 -11.29 -7.77
N ARG A 186 6.80 -12.02 -8.88
CA ARG A 186 5.64 -12.88 -9.13
C ARG A 186 5.38 -13.93 -8.05
N GLU A 187 6.42 -14.58 -7.55
CA GLU A 187 6.26 -15.66 -6.55
C GLU A 187 5.76 -15.15 -5.20
N ALA A 188 6.36 -14.07 -4.69
CA ALA A 188 5.92 -13.44 -3.44
C ALA A 188 4.52 -12.81 -3.56
N ALA A 189 4.16 -12.35 -4.76
CA ALA A 189 2.85 -11.74 -5.03
C ALA A 189 1.68 -12.74 -5.07
N LYS A 190 1.91 -14.04 -5.27
CA LYS A 190 0.83 -15.04 -5.44
C LYS A 190 -0.17 -15.03 -4.29
N GLN A 191 0.32 -14.99 -3.04
CA GLN A 191 -0.55 -15.00 -1.87
C GLN A 191 -1.39 -13.73 -1.79
N LEU A 192 -0.77 -12.58 -2.05
CA LEU A 192 -1.43 -11.27 -2.00
C LEU A 192 -2.48 -11.13 -3.11
N VAL A 193 -2.20 -11.62 -4.33
CA VAL A 193 -3.17 -11.66 -5.44
C VAL A 193 -4.32 -12.63 -5.13
N LYS A 194 -4.03 -13.79 -4.55
CA LYS A 194 -5.06 -14.75 -4.14
C LYS A 194 -6.02 -14.14 -3.12
N GLU A 195 -5.50 -13.42 -2.13
CA GLU A 195 -6.34 -12.80 -1.10
C GLU A 195 -7.14 -11.61 -1.66
N LEU A 196 -6.56 -10.82 -2.55
CA LEU A 196 -7.28 -9.78 -3.30
C LEU A 196 -8.51 -10.38 -4.01
N LEU A 197 -8.32 -11.45 -4.78
CA LEU A 197 -9.40 -12.08 -5.55
C LEU A 197 -10.47 -12.72 -4.65
N LYS A 198 -10.08 -13.27 -3.50
CA LYS A 198 -11.01 -13.81 -2.50
C LYS A 198 -11.90 -12.72 -1.92
N ARG A 199 -11.33 -11.54 -1.61
CA ARG A 199 -12.07 -10.38 -1.07
C ARG A 199 -12.89 -9.66 -2.14
N ASN A 200 -12.40 -9.65 -3.37
CA ASN A 200 -13.00 -8.93 -4.49
C ASN A 200 -13.15 -9.86 -5.73
N PRO A 201 -14.04 -10.87 -5.71
CA PRO A 201 -14.17 -11.85 -6.79
C PRO A 201 -14.50 -11.25 -8.17
N TRP A 202 -15.17 -10.09 -8.15
CA TRP A 202 -15.57 -9.33 -9.34
C TRP A 202 -14.37 -8.75 -10.11
N ILE A 203 -13.18 -8.61 -9.50
CA ILE A 203 -11.97 -8.14 -10.19
C ILE A 203 -11.60 -9.05 -11.36
N ASN A 204 -11.83 -10.36 -11.22
CA ASN A 204 -11.54 -11.31 -12.30
C ASN A 204 -12.34 -11.02 -13.58
N SER A 205 -13.43 -10.26 -13.47
CA SER A 205 -14.29 -9.84 -14.57
C SER A 205 -13.90 -8.50 -15.20
N LEU A 206 -13.01 -7.71 -14.57
CA LEU A 206 -12.63 -6.36 -15.05
C LEU A 206 -11.63 -6.36 -16.21
N GLY A 207 -11.27 -7.54 -16.72
CA GLY A 207 -10.41 -7.70 -17.88
C GLY A 207 -8.91 -7.46 -17.59
N PRO A 208 -8.05 -7.68 -18.62
CA PRO A 208 -6.60 -7.58 -18.49
C PRO A 208 -6.10 -6.16 -18.21
N PHE A 209 -6.91 -5.13 -18.42
CA PHE A 209 -6.48 -3.74 -18.31
C PHE A 209 -6.15 -3.31 -16.88
N LEU A 210 -6.89 -3.77 -15.85
CA LEU A 210 -6.52 -3.46 -14.45
C LEU A 210 -5.20 -4.09 -14.00
N TRP A 211 -4.74 -5.12 -14.72
CA TRP A 211 -3.41 -5.71 -14.54
C TRP A 211 -2.29 -4.93 -15.25
N VAL A 212 -2.63 -3.87 -16.00
CA VAL A 212 -1.66 -2.99 -16.70
C VAL A 212 -1.15 -1.87 -15.77
N ALA A 213 -1.63 -1.81 -14.52
CA ALA A 213 -0.97 -1.04 -13.46
C ALA A 213 0.47 -1.57 -13.29
N SER A 214 1.41 -0.82 -13.83
CA SER A 214 2.78 -1.30 -14.03
C SER A 214 3.69 -0.86 -12.89
N GLY A 215 3.35 0.25 -12.22
CA GLY A 215 4.28 0.89 -11.27
C GLY A 215 5.65 1.12 -11.89
N LEU A 216 5.75 1.24 -13.22
CA LEU A 216 7.01 1.26 -13.95
C LEU A 216 7.88 2.45 -13.51
N TRP A 217 7.22 3.55 -13.15
CA TRP A 217 7.85 4.74 -12.58
C TRP A 217 8.47 4.51 -11.20
N ILE A 218 8.05 3.49 -10.45
CA ILE A 218 8.54 3.14 -9.10
C ILE A 218 9.80 2.27 -9.19
N VAL A 219 9.87 1.34 -10.16
CA VAL A 219 10.94 0.34 -10.25
C VAL A 219 12.31 0.98 -10.45
N PHE A 220 12.42 2.03 -11.28
CA PHE A 220 13.68 2.73 -11.52
C PHE A 220 14.20 3.50 -10.29
N ASP A 221 13.28 3.92 -9.42
CA ASP A 221 13.62 4.69 -8.23
C ASP A 221 14.01 3.75 -7.06
N LEU A 222 13.60 2.48 -6.99
CA LEU A 222 13.82 1.53 -5.88
C LEU A 222 15.26 0.96 -5.71
N GLN A 223 16.30 1.79 -5.90
CA GLN A 223 17.70 1.36 -5.83
C GLN A 223 18.21 1.04 -4.41
N GLY A 224 17.45 1.36 -3.35
CA GLY A 224 17.84 1.08 -1.97
C GLY A 224 17.20 -0.20 -1.40
N PRO A 225 17.97 -1.13 -0.79
CA PRO A 225 17.43 -2.36 -0.17
C PRO A 225 16.31 -2.10 0.85
N ALA A 226 16.41 -1.03 1.64
CA ALA A 226 15.38 -0.62 2.60
C ALA A 226 14.02 -0.35 1.92
N TYR A 227 14.03 0.37 0.79
CA TYR A 227 12.81 0.75 0.09
C TYR A 227 12.07 -0.43 -0.56
N ARG A 228 12.78 -1.53 -0.86
CA ARG A 228 12.14 -2.77 -1.34
C ARG A 228 11.29 -3.46 -0.28
N LYS A 229 11.42 -3.07 0.99
CA LYS A 229 10.55 -3.52 2.09
C LYS A 229 9.59 -2.42 2.52
N THR A 230 10.07 -1.20 2.76
CA THR A 230 9.25 -0.13 3.32
C THR A 230 8.16 0.36 2.38
N VAL A 231 8.44 0.48 1.07
CA VAL A 231 7.43 0.87 0.08
C VAL A 231 6.28 -0.13 0.04
N PRO A 232 6.49 -1.43 -0.23
CA PRO A 232 5.38 -2.38 -0.28
C PRO A 232 4.66 -2.55 1.06
N LEU A 233 5.34 -2.39 2.20
CA LEU A 233 4.71 -2.41 3.52
C LEU A 233 3.82 -1.19 3.76
N CYS A 234 4.29 0.03 3.47
CA CYS A 234 3.49 1.25 3.65
C CYS A 234 2.27 1.27 2.72
N LEU A 235 2.43 0.86 1.46
CA LEU A 235 1.32 0.76 0.53
C LEU A 235 0.27 -0.26 0.99
N TYR A 236 0.71 -1.43 1.45
CA TYR A 236 -0.19 -2.45 1.96
C TYR A 236 -0.91 -2.03 3.24
N LEU A 237 -0.19 -1.42 4.20
CA LEU A 237 -0.81 -0.88 5.41
C LEU A 237 -1.79 0.25 5.10
N GLY A 238 -1.60 1.00 4.01
CA GLY A 238 -2.60 1.94 3.51
C GLY A 238 -3.85 1.27 2.96
N ILE A 239 -3.74 0.11 2.28
CA ILE A 239 -4.90 -0.72 1.95
C ILE A 239 -5.64 -1.13 3.23
N VAL A 240 -4.91 -1.61 4.24
CA VAL A 240 -5.51 -2.03 5.53
C VAL A 240 -6.22 -0.86 6.21
N ALA A 241 -5.62 0.35 6.18
CA ALA A 241 -6.24 1.56 6.71
C ALA A 241 -7.57 1.88 6.00
N LEU A 242 -7.62 1.77 4.67
CA LEU A 242 -8.81 2.01 3.86
C LEU A 242 -9.97 1.02 4.09
N ARG A 243 -9.77 -0.09 4.82
CA ARG A 243 -10.84 -1.09 5.06
C ARG A 243 -11.93 -0.60 6.02
N ASP A 244 -11.56 0.26 6.96
CA ASP A 244 -12.48 0.80 7.97
C ASP A 244 -12.65 2.32 7.88
N GLY A 245 -12.10 2.95 6.83
CA GLY A 245 -12.21 4.38 6.64
C GLY A 245 -13.68 4.78 6.63
N GLU A 246 -14.07 5.70 7.51
CA GLU A 246 -15.34 6.41 7.40
C GLU A 246 -15.49 6.83 5.94
N GLU A 247 -16.65 6.55 5.34
CA GLU A 247 -16.96 6.79 3.93
C GLU A 247 -16.25 8.06 3.46
N VAL A 248 -15.23 7.91 2.63
CA VAL A 248 -14.51 9.03 2.05
C VAL A 248 -15.48 9.72 1.10
N ILE A 249 -16.15 10.75 1.60
CA ILE A 249 -17.02 11.68 0.87
C ILE A 249 -16.18 12.88 0.43
#